data_AF-A0A0F8Y612-F1
#
_entry.id   AF-A0A0F8Y612-F1
#
_cell.length_a   1.000
_cell.length_b   1.000
_cell.length_c   1.000
_cell.angle_alpha   90.00
_cell.angle_beta   90.00
_cell.angle_gamma   90.00
#
_symmetry.space_group_name_H-M   'P 1'
#
loop_
_entity.id
_entity.type
_entity.pdbx_description
1 polymer ?
#
loop_
_entity_poly.entity_id
_entity_poly.type
_entity_poly.pdbx_seq_one_letter_code
_entity_poly.pdbx_strand_id
1 'polypeptide(L)'
;AFRPVLLQGAQFQQTDVTDKMGTAAADYTSFVERTGLAIAGRDRQGAPIVDPSIVKLVRGVYPLIEAPPGTVIKTRLGMQDDLSAAIRWLPESNFIVGQDSFTDGIISGRYAAVRFSTTAGVTWKLTGYSLDIEPLGAF
;
A
#
# COMPACT_ATOMS: atom_id res chain seq x y z
N ALA A 1 13.49 -22.85 26.24
CA ALA A 1 14.63 -22.70 25.30
C ALA A 1 15.19 -21.29 25.47
N PHE A 2 16.48 -21.17 25.80
CA PHE A 2 17.14 -19.86 25.95
C PHE A 2 17.16 -19.13 24.61
N ARG A 3 16.58 -17.93 24.56
CA ARG A 3 16.70 -17.03 23.41
C ARG A 3 17.89 -16.11 23.66
N PRO A 4 18.85 -15.97 22.73
CA PRO A 4 20.00 -15.11 22.93
C PRO A 4 19.56 -13.65 23.00
N VAL A 5 20.05 -12.93 24.01
CA VAL A 5 19.84 -11.49 24.23
C VAL A 5 21.14 -10.77 23.94
N LEU A 6 21.11 -9.76 23.06
CA LEU A 6 22.24 -8.86 22.82
C LEU A 6 22.10 -7.65 23.75
N LEU A 7 23.17 -7.32 24.49
CA LEU A 7 23.25 -6.10 25.29
C LEU A 7 24.06 -5.06 24.52
N GLN A 8 23.43 -3.93 24.18
CA GLN A 8 24.13 -2.74 23.70
C GLN A 8 23.73 -1.55 24.58
N GLY A 9 24.59 -1.20 25.55
CA GLY A 9 24.31 -0.13 26.52
C GLY A 9 23.32 -0.51 27.63
N ALA A 10 22.56 0.47 28.14
CA ALA A 10 21.69 0.33 29.31
C ALA A 10 20.22 -0.04 28.99
N GLN A 11 19.90 -0.38 27.74
CA GLN A 11 18.53 -0.74 27.35
C GLN A 11 18.45 -2.19 26.90
N PHE A 12 17.56 -2.95 27.55
CA PHE A 12 17.14 -4.25 27.09
C PHE A 12 16.31 -4.06 25.82
N GLN A 13 16.79 -4.53 24.67
CA GLN A 13 15.96 -4.66 23.48
C GLN A 13 15.69 -6.15 23.25
N GLN A 14 14.51 -6.56 23.69
CA GLN A 14 13.94 -7.86 23.41
C GLN A 14 13.41 -7.83 21.98
N THR A 15 13.77 -8.83 21.18
CA THR A 15 13.13 -9.06 19.88
C THR A 15 11.75 -9.64 20.16
N ASP A 16 10.79 -8.76 20.42
CA ASP A 16 9.39 -9.11 20.65
C ASP A 16 8.65 -9.29 19.33
N VAL A 17 7.86 -10.36 19.26
CA VAL A 17 6.81 -10.50 18.23
C VAL A 17 5.55 -9.93 18.86
N THR A 18 5.26 -8.67 18.56
CA THR A 18 4.14 -7.92 19.13
C THR A 18 3.59 -6.97 18.07
N ASP A 19 2.32 -6.61 18.23
CA ASP A 19 1.58 -5.59 17.51
C ASP A 19 1.66 -4.21 18.20
N LYS A 20 2.54 -4.05 19.19
CA LYS A 20 2.79 -2.81 19.94
C LYS A 20 4.28 -2.49 20.03
N MET A 21 4.65 -1.22 20.14
CA MET A 21 6.06 -0.82 20.33
C MET A 21 6.22 -0.13 21.69
N GLY A 22 7.09 -0.70 22.55
CA GLY A 22 7.38 -0.19 23.89
C GLY A 22 6.42 -0.66 24.99
N THR A 23 6.52 -0.08 26.18
CA THR A 23 5.72 -0.42 27.37
C THR A 23 4.35 0.25 27.41
N ALA A 24 3.99 1.03 26.39
CA ALA A 24 2.74 1.79 26.32
C ALA A 24 1.76 1.14 25.33
N ALA A 25 0.47 1.16 25.67
CA ALA A 25 -0.63 0.58 24.90
C ALA A 25 -0.91 1.26 23.53
N ALA A 26 -0.05 2.18 23.08
CA ALA A 26 -0.25 2.96 21.87
C ALA A 26 -0.02 2.10 20.62
N ASP A 27 -0.99 2.14 19.70
CA ASP A 27 -0.80 1.57 18.38
C ASP A 27 0.20 2.40 17.56
N TYR A 28 0.95 1.73 16.69
CA TYR A 28 1.79 2.40 15.70
C TYR A 28 1.13 2.41 14.32
N THR A 29 1.40 3.46 13.55
CA THR A 29 1.03 3.48 12.13
C THR A 29 2.03 2.63 11.35
N SER A 30 1.54 1.57 10.71
CA SER A 30 2.31 0.80 9.74
C SER A 30 1.78 1.09 8.34
N PHE A 31 2.68 1.18 7.36
CA PHE A 31 2.27 1.35 5.97
C PHE A 31 3.26 0.72 4.99
N VAL A 32 2.73 0.33 3.83
CA VAL A 32 3.48 -0.04 2.64
C VAL A 32 3.07 0.91 1.54
N GLU A 33 4.04 1.53 0.89
CA GLU A 33 3.82 2.46 -0.21
C GLU A 33 4.62 2.07 -1.44
N ARG A 34 4.02 2.24 -2.61
CA ARG A 34 4.72 2.26 -3.89
C ARG A 34 4.37 3.52 -4.65
N THR A 35 5.37 4.15 -5.24
CA THR A 35 5.26 5.39 -6.01
C THR A 35 5.96 5.22 -7.37
N GLY A 36 5.78 6.15 -8.30
CA GLY A 36 6.48 6.12 -9.57
C GLY A 36 6.06 4.97 -10.52
N LEU A 37 4.86 4.39 -10.35
CA LEU A 37 4.43 3.23 -11.13
C LEU A 37 4.00 3.65 -12.54
N ALA A 38 4.85 3.39 -13.53
CA ALA A 38 4.59 3.68 -14.95
C ALA A 38 3.75 2.59 -15.67
N ILE A 39 2.98 1.78 -14.94
CA ILE A 39 2.15 0.72 -15.54
C ILE A 39 1.04 1.38 -16.38
N ALA A 40 0.92 1.04 -17.66
CA ALA A 40 -0.08 1.59 -18.58
C ALA A 40 -1.23 0.60 -18.88
N GLY A 41 -1.09 -0.66 -18.46
CA GLY A 41 -2.09 -1.70 -18.67
C GLY A 41 -1.45 -3.08 -18.55
N ARG A 42 -2.06 -4.08 -19.19
CA ARG A 42 -1.53 -5.44 -19.31
C ARG A 42 -1.53 -5.88 -20.77
N ASP A 43 -0.57 -6.71 -21.16
CA ASP A 43 -0.54 -7.32 -22.49
C ASP A 43 -1.51 -8.53 -22.58
N ARG A 44 -1.53 -9.21 -23.74
CA ARG A 44 -2.40 -10.36 -23.97
C ARG A 44 -2.05 -11.57 -23.09
N GLN A 45 -0.84 -11.59 -22.52
CA GLN A 45 -0.32 -12.62 -21.64
C GLN A 45 -0.51 -12.25 -20.17
N GLY A 46 -1.08 -11.07 -19.88
CA GLY A 46 -1.33 -10.57 -18.54
C GLY A 46 -0.13 -9.89 -17.87
N ALA A 47 0.99 -9.73 -18.58
CA ALA A 47 2.16 -9.03 -18.07
C ALA A 47 1.92 -7.51 -18.07
N PRO A 48 2.42 -6.76 -17.07
CA PRO A 48 2.24 -5.32 -17.01
C PRO A 48 2.97 -4.63 -18.16
N ILE A 49 2.26 -3.80 -18.91
CA ILE A 49 2.86 -2.89 -19.89
C ILE A 49 3.37 -1.68 -19.11
N VAL A 50 4.66 -1.37 -19.22
CA VAL A 50 5.28 -0.21 -18.58
C VAL A 50 5.52 0.85 -19.64
N ASP A 51 4.80 1.96 -19.52
CA ASP A 51 4.95 3.10 -20.42
C ASP A 51 4.75 4.43 -19.64
N PRO A 52 5.82 5.21 -19.43
CA PRO A 52 5.76 6.51 -18.79
C PRO A 52 5.22 7.63 -19.72
N SER A 53 5.15 7.39 -21.03
CA SER A 53 4.69 8.38 -22.02
C SER A 53 3.16 8.49 -22.09
N ILE A 54 2.44 7.52 -21.50
CA ILE A 54 0.98 7.45 -21.54
C ILE A 54 0.37 8.02 -20.24
N VAL A 55 -0.62 8.89 -20.42
CA VAL A 55 -1.51 9.29 -19.33
C VAL A 55 -2.56 8.20 -19.13
N LYS A 56 -2.79 7.84 -17.87
CA LYS A 56 -3.71 6.78 -17.48
C LYS A 56 -4.69 7.26 -16.42
N LEU A 57 -5.85 6.63 -16.41
CA LEU A 57 -6.86 6.76 -15.38
C LEU A 57 -6.78 5.53 -14.47
N VAL A 58 -6.56 5.74 -13.18
CA VAL A 58 -6.81 4.71 -12.17
C VAL A 58 -8.21 4.91 -11.63
N ARG A 59 -8.99 3.83 -11.56
CA ARG A 59 -10.37 3.84 -11.04
C ARG A 59 -10.50 3.19 -9.66
N GLY A 60 -9.53 2.38 -9.27
CA GLY A 60 -9.53 1.69 -7.99
C GLY A 60 -8.33 0.77 -7.79
N VAL A 61 -8.26 0.18 -6.60
CA VAL A 61 -7.25 -0.81 -6.22
C VAL A 61 -7.90 -2.04 -5.62
N TYR A 62 -7.38 -3.20 -6.01
CA TYR A 62 -7.76 -4.53 -5.56
C TYR A 62 -6.61 -5.10 -4.72
N PRO A 63 -6.58 -4.83 -3.41
CA PRO A 63 -5.54 -5.36 -2.54
C PRO A 63 -5.74 -6.85 -2.24
N LEU A 64 -4.64 -7.57 -2.11
CA LEU A 64 -4.60 -8.94 -1.60
C LEU A 64 -3.88 -8.93 -0.25
N ILE A 65 -4.68 -8.91 0.83
CA ILE A 65 -4.20 -8.74 2.20
C ILE A 65 -4.54 -9.98 3.03
N GLU A 66 -3.57 -10.47 3.78
CA GLU A 66 -3.73 -11.50 4.82
C GLU A 66 -3.78 -10.81 6.19
N ALA A 67 -4.94 -10.83 6.83
CA ALA A 67 -5.18 -10.32 8.19
C ALA A 67 -6.48 -10.95 8.76
N PRO A 68 -6.77 -10.85 10.07
CA PRO A 68 -8.05 -11.27 10.62
C PRO A 68 -9.25 -10.59 9.91
N PRO A 69 -10.36 -11.31 9.61
CA PRO A 69 -11.55 -10.69 9.03
C PRO A 69 -12.07 -9.52 9.87
N GLY A 70 -12.52 -8.46 9.22
CA GLY A 70 -12.92 -7.20 9.86
C GLY A 70 -11.77 -6.23 10.12
N THR A 71 -10.50 -6.63 9.88
CA THR A 71 -9.37 -5.71 9.93
C THR A 71 -9.56 -4.59 8.91
N VAL A 72 -9.45 -3.35 9.37
CA VAL A 72 -9.52 -2.16 8.51
C VAL A 72 -8.12 -1.77 8.07
N ILE A 73 -7.90 -1.82 6.76
CA ILE A 73 -6.70 -1.29 6.11
C ILE A 73 -7.11 -0.05 5.32
N LYS A 74 -6.43 1.06 5.55
CA LYS A 74 -6.61 2.28 4.78
C LYS A 74 -5.84 2.20 3.48
N THR A 75 -6.53 2.34 2.36
CA THR A 75 -5.95 2.45 1.03
C THR A 75 -5.88 3.91 0.62
N ARG A 76 -4.85 4.29 -0.11
CA ARG A 76 -4.72 5.63 -0.68
C ARG A 76 -4.14 5.55 -2.07
N LEU A 77 -4.84 6.12 -3.04
CA LEU A 77 -4.40 6.20 -4.43
C LEU A 77 -3.81 7.58 -4.71
N GLY A 78 -2.74 7.60 -5.48
CA GLY A 78 -2.06 8.82 -5.87
C GLY A 78 -1.57 8.77 -7.32
N MET A 79 -1.27 9.94 -7.87
CA MET A 79 -0.72 10.12 -9.21
C MET A 79 0.32 11.23 -9.25
N GLN A 80 1.29 11.07 -10.14
CA GLN A 80 2.24 12.11 -10.55
C GLN A 80 2.25 12.21 -12.07
N ASP A 81 2.44 13.43 -12.58
CA ASP A 81 2.69 13.65 -14.01
C ASP A 81 4.18 13.52 -14.35
N ASP A 82 5.07 13.80 -13.40
CA ASP A 82 6.52 13.62 -13.53
C ASP A 82 7.07 13.00 -12.24
N LEU A 83 8.13 12.20 -12.32
CA LEU A 83 8.74 11.57 -11.14
C LEU A 83 9.29 12.60 -10.13
N SER A 84 9.65 13.79 -10.59
CA SER A 84 10.10 14.92 -9.75
C SER A 84 8.95 15.73 -9.14
N ALA A 85 7.73 15.60 -9.66
CA ALA A 85 6.57 16.33 -9.16
C ALA A 85 6.02 15.71 -7.86
N ALA A 86 5.33 16.52 -7.06
CA ALA A 86 4.66 16.01 -5.87
C ALA A 86 3.53 15.03 -6.22
N ILE A 87 3.35 13.97 -5.43
CA ILE A 87 2.25 13.02 -5.59
C ILE A 87 0.94 13.70 -5.18
N ARG A 88 -0.02 13.75 -6.10
CA ARG A 88 -1.39 14.11 -5.79
C ARG A 88 -2.12 12.89 -5.27
N TRP A 89 -2.43 12.89 -3.99
CA TRP A 89 -3.14 11.80 -3.32
C TRP A 89 -4.64 12.08 -3.22
N LEU A 90 -5.46 11.06 -3.48
CA LEU A 90 -6.86 11.04 -3.06
C LEU A 90 -6.97 10.95 -1.53
N PRO A 91 -8.15 11.23 -0.96
CA PRO A 91 -8.46 10.86 0.41
C PRO A 91 -8.22 9.37 0.68
N GLU A 92 -8.00 9.01 1.95
CA GLU A 92 -7.89 7.61 2.36
C GLU A 92 -9.27 6.93 2.28
N SER A 93 -9.30 5.71 1.76
CA SER A 93 -10.49 4.84 1.72
C SER A 93 -10.27 3.63 2.63
N ASN A 94 -11.33 3.15 3.28
CA ASN A 94 -11.25 1.95 4.11
C ASN A 94 -11.45 0.70 3.25
N PHE A 95 -10.60 -0.31 3.46
CA PHE A 95 -10.75 -1.66 2.96
C PHE A 95 -10.88 -2.61 4.16
N ILE A 96 -12.00 -3.32 4.25
CA ILE A 96 -12.31 -4.25 5.33
C ILE A 96 -12.01 -5.67 4.86
N VAL A 97 -11.01 -6.29 5.47
CA VAL A 97 -10.55 -7.65 5.12
C VAL A 97 -11.68 -8.66 5.33
N GLY A 98 -11.95 -9.46 4.29
CA GLY A 98 -13.01 -10.47 4.29
C GLY A 98 -14.42 -9.94 3.97
N GLN A 99 -14.57 -8.63 3.73
CA GLN A 99 -15.83 -8.01 3.31
C GLN A 99 -15.67 -7.34 1.94
N ASP A 100 -14.64 -6.51 1.80
CA ASP A 100 -14.39 -5.76 0.57
C ASP A 100 -13.51 -6.55 -0.39
N SER A 101 -13.73 -6.34 -1.69
CA SER A 101 -12.88 -6.90 -2.75
C SER A 101 -11.96 -5.85 -3.40
N PHE A 102 -12.30 -4.56 -3.26
CA PHE A 102 -11.55 -3.43 -3.80
C PHE A 102 -11.93 -2.13 -3.09
N THR A 103 -11.19 -1.07 -3.38
CA THR A 103 -11.56 0.31 -3.01
C THR A 103 -11.55 1.20 -4.24
N ASP A 104 -12.61 1.99 -4.41
CA ASP A 104 -12.75 2.97 -5.47
C ASP A 104 -11.84 4.19 -5.27
N GLY A 105 -11.44 4.79 -6.39
CA GLY A 105 -10.76 6.08 -6.44
C GLY A 105 -10.39 6.46 -7.86
N ILE A 106 -10.96 7.56 -8.35
CA ILE A 106 -10.76 8.05 -9.71
C ILE A 106 -9.66 9.11 -9.70
N ILE A 107 -8.51 8.80 -10.32
CA ILE A 107 -7.40 9.74 -10.46
C ILE A 107 -6.60 9.47 -11.74
N SER A 108 -6.23 10.52 -12.47
CA SER A 108 -5.41 10.43 -13.68
C SER A 108 -4.00 10.98 -13.48
N GLY A 109 -3.05 10.49 -14.27
CA GLY A 109 -1.66 10.92 -14.30
C GLY A 109 -0.77 9.96 -15.10
N ARG A 110 0.56 10.08 -15.00
CA ARG A 110 1.52 9.20 -15.68
C ARG A 110 2.10 8.14 -14.77
N TYR A 111 2.34 8.47 -13.51
CA TYR A 111 2.93 7.57 -12.53
C TYR A 111 1.97 7.37 -11.37
N ALA A 112 1.47 6.15 -11.22
CA ALA A 112 0.58 5.82 -10.12
C ALA A 112 1.35 5.64 -8.82
N ALA A 113 0.68 5.94 -7.71
CA ALA A 113 1.14 5.68 -6.37
C ALA A 113 0.01 5.01 -5.58
N VAL A 114 0.38 4.11 -4.68
CA VAL A 114 -0.56 3.45 -3.78
C VAL A 114 0.06 3.28 -2.40
N ARG A 115 -0.72 3.55 -1.37
CA ARG A 115 -0.36 3.32 0.03
C ARG A 115 -1.42 2.44 0.68
N PHE A 116 -0.96 1.45 1.43
CA PHE A 116 -1.77 0.64 2.34
C PHE A 116 -1.28 0.89 3.75
N SER A 117 -2.16 1.23 4.67
CA SER A 117 -1.76 1.57 6.04
C SER A 117 -2.78 1.13 7.07
N THR A 118 -2.32 0.94 8.30
CA THR A 118 -3.20 0.77 9.45
C THR A 118 -2.57 1.41 10.67
N THR A 119 -3.43 1.91 11.55
CA THR A 119 -3.07 2.41 12.89
C THR A 119 -3.55 1.45 13.96
N ALA A 120 -4.04 0.27 13.60
CA ALA A 120 -4.42 -0.75 14.55
C ALA A 120 -3.21 -1.63 14.87
N GLY A 121 -3.07 -2.01 16.14
CA GLY A 121 -2.20 -3.09 16.58
C GLY A 121 -2.75 -4.42 16.07
N VAL A 122 -2.50 -4.71 14.80
CA VAL A 122 -2.92 -5.94 14.15
C VAL A 122 -1.80 -6.39 13.21
N THR A 123 -1.56 -7.69 13.19
CA THR A 123 -0.66 -8.27 12.20
C THR A 123 -1.38 -8.37 10.87
N TRP A 124 -0.79 -7.79 9.83
CA TRP A 124 -1.29 -7.84 8.47
C TRP A 124 -0.14 -8.04 7.49
N LYS A 125 -0.43 -8.64 6.33
CA LYS A 125 0.54 -8.85 5.26
C LYS A 125 -0.11 -8.49 3.92
N LEU A 126 0.59 -7.68 3.14
CA LEU A 126 0.24 -7.42 1.74
C LEU A 126 0.92 -8.46 0.86
N THR A 127 0.15 -9.37 0.28
CA THR A 127 0.65 -10.39 -0.66
C THR A 127 0.74 -9.84 -2.08
N GLY A 128 -0.16 -8.92 -2.44
CA GLY A 128 -0.12 -8.23 -3.72
C GLY A 128 -1.24 -7.22 -3.85
N TYR A 129 -1.33 -6.57 -5.01
CA TYR A 129 -2.48 -5.74 -5.38
C TYR A 129 -2.57 -5.63 -6.90
N SER A 130 -3.76 -5.30 -7.40
CA SER A 130 -3.97 -4.87 -8.78
C SER A 130 -4.56 -3.46 -8.81
N LEU A 131 -4.21 -2.68 -9.81
CA LEU A 131 -4.84 -1.41 -10.10
C LEU A 131 -5.78 -1.60 -11.29
N ASP A 132 -6.95 -0.99 -11.23
CA ASP A 132 -7.82 -0.84 -12.39
C ASP A 132 -7.38 0.40 -13.16
N ILE A 133 -6.69 0.17 -14.29
CA ILE A 133 -6.03 1.19 -15.10
C ILE A 133 -6.64 1.20 -16.49
N GLU A 134 -7.05 2.38 -16.93
CA GLU A 134 -7.50 2.65 -18.29
C GLU A 134 -6.57 3.68 -18.95
N PRO A 135 -5.89 3.33 -20.05
CA PRO A 135 -5.05 4.28 -20.77
C PRO A 135 -5.93 5.34 -21.44
N LEU A 136 -5.62 6.63 -21.22
CA LEU A 136 -6.34 7.75 -21.83
C LEU A 136 -5.72 8.22 -23.16
N GLY A 137 -4.58 7.64 -23.54
CA GLY A 137 -3.84 7.94 -24.76
C GLY A 137 -2.49 8.61 -24.52
N ALA A 138 -1.72 8.75 -25.60
CA ALA A 138 -0.53 9.58 -25.66
C ALA A 138 -0.90 10.88 -26.41
N PHE A 139 -0.47 12.02 -25.89
CA PHE A 139 -0.46 13.28 -26.63
C PHE A 139 0.97 13.57 -27.07
#